data_AF-A0A7V3UNH5-F1
#
_entry.id   AF-A0A7V3UNH5-F1
#
_cell.length_a   1.000
_cell.length_b   1.000
_cell.length_c   1.000
_cell.angle_alpha   90.00
_cell.angle_beta   90.00
_cell.angle_gamma   90.00
#
_symmetry.space_group_name_H-M   'P 1'
#
loop_
_entity.id
_entity.type
_entity.pdbx_description
1 polymer ?
#
loop_
_entity_poly.entity_id
_entity_poly.type
_entity_poly.pdbx_seq_one_letter_code
_entity_poly.pdbx_strand_id
1 'polypeptide(L)'
;AHDTSQGGLAICLAEGCLTGRISGTQIGLSVELRDPLRWDFLLFGEDQTRIVVSLSPSHLGKLREIAGEFNVPFTVLGEVTGRGSFQINDWIHLPLSRLREVWSGEAEGRKPRAEGRE
;
A
#
# COMPACT_ATOMS: atom_id res chain seq x y z
N ALA A 1 6.22 -4.75 -6.13
CA ALA A 1 4.89 -4.60 -6.74
C ALA A 1 3.95 -5.51 -5.97
N HIS A 2 2.76 -5.04 -5.64
CA HIS A 2 1.76 -5.83 -4.94
C HIS A 2 0.41 -5.65 -5.63
N ASP A 3 -0.35 -6.73 -5.76
CA ASP A 3 -1.70 -6.74 -6.31
C ASP A 3 -2.71 -6.27 -5.25
N THR A 4 -3.80 -5.66 -5.71
CA THR A 4 -4.93 -5.27 -4.85
C THR A 4 -5.97 -6.39 -4.83
N SER A 5 -5.62 -7.57 -4.31
CA SER A 5 -6.52 -8.74 -4.34
C SER A 5 -7.38 -8.88 -3.09
N GLN A 6 -6.79 -8.84 -1.88
CA GLN A 6 -7.52 -9.03 -0.62
C GLN A 6 -7.43 -7.77 0.24
N GLY A 7 -8.58 -7.19 0.58
CA GLY A 7 -8.69 -5.99 1.43
C GLY A 7 -8.51 -4.65 0.71
N GLY A 8 -8.30 -4.64 -0.61
CA GLY A 8 -8.26 -3.42 -1.43
C GLY A 8 -6.94 -2.62 -1.38
N LEU A 9 -6.98 -1.41 -1.92
CA LEU A 9 -5.82 -0.53 -2.07
C LEU A 9 -5.17 -0.16 -0.72
N ALA A 10 -5.98 0.13 0.31
CA ALA A 10 -5.46 0.55 1.61
C ALA A 10 -4.62 -0.56 2.28
N ILE A 11 -5.04 -1.82 2.17
CA ILE A 11 -4.31 -2.97 2.72
C ILE A 11 -3.03 -3.22 1.93
N CYS A 12 -3.11 -3.21 0.59
CA CYS A 12 -1.95 -3.34 -0.28
C CYS A 12 -0.85 -2.30 0.05
N LEU A 13 -1.25 -1.04 0.27
CA LEU A 13 -0.33 0.03 0.68
C LEU A 13 0.24 -0.19 2.08
N ALA A 14 -0.58 -0.62 3.04
CA ALA A 14 -0.16 -0.89 4.41
C ALA A 14 0.87 -2.03 4.47
N GLU A 15 0.62 -3.13 3.75
CA GLU A 15 1.54 -4.27 3.65
C GLU A 15 2.87 -3.85 3.02
N GLY A 16 2.84 -2.97 2.01
CA GLY A 16 4.05 -2.39 1.43
C GLY A 16 4.91 -1.63 2.45
N CYS A 17 4.27 -0.87 3.35
CA CYS A 17 4.95 -0.15 4.44
C CYS A 17 5.53 -1.10 5.51
N LEU A 18 4.83 -2.20 5.80
CA LEU A 18 5.19 -3.13 6.87
C LEU A 18 6.30 -4.10 6.46
N THR A 19 6.27 -4.56 5.21
CA THR A 19 7.20 -5.54 4.63
C THR A 19 8.42 -4.89 3.96
N GLY A 20 8.28 -3.67 3.46
CA GLY A 20 9.37 -2.92 2.88
C GLY A 20 10.42 -2.55 3.94
N ARG A 21 11.70 -2.75 3.61
CA ARG A 21 12.84 -2.28 4.40
C ARG A 21 13.77 -1.47 3.51
N ILE A 22 13.84 -0.15 3.72
CA ILE A 22 14.91 0.68 3.16
C ILE A 22 15.93 0.85 4.28
N SER A 23 17.06 0.15 4.17
CA SER A 23 18.23 0.32 5.06
C SER A 23 17.90 0.37 6.57
N GLY A 24 16.99 -0.49 7.04
CA GLY A 24 16.62 -0.58 8.46
C GLY A 24 15.72 0.55 8.98
N THR A 25 15.28 1.48 8.13
CA THR A 25 14.37 2.58 8.50
C THR A 25 12.90 2.17 8.28
N GLN A 26 12.02 2.61 9.17
CA GLN A 26 10.57 2.45 8.99
C GLN A 26 10.11 3.21 7.73
N ILE A 27 9.32 2.53 6.90
CA ILE A 27 8.80 3.09 5.67
C ILE A 27 7.37 3.57 5.90
N GLY A 28 7.19 4.88 5.87
CA GLY A 28 5.88 5.52 5.87
C GLY A 28 5.38 5.81 4.47
N LEU A 29 4.20 6.42 4.43
CA LEU A 29 3.51 6.69 3.18
C LEU A 29 2.63 7.93 3.33
N SER A 30 2.62 8.76 2.30
CA SER A 30 1.65 9.84 2.13
C SER A 30 1.02 9.72 0.74
N VAL A 31 -0.28 9.43 0.69
CA VAL A 31 -1.04 9.25 -0.55
C VAL A 31 -2.13 10.32 -0.66
N GLU A 32 -2.24 10.90 -1.86
CA GLU A 32 -3.36 11.75 -2.27
C GLU A 32 -4.20 11.03 -3.34
N LEU A 33 -5.41 10.62 -2.98
CA LEU A 33 -6.37 10.02 -3.90
C LEU A 33 -7.40 11.05 -4.34
N ARG A 34 -7.64 11.13 -5.66
CA ARG A 34 -8.67 11.98 -6.26
C ARG A 34 -9.49 11.13 -7.24
N ASP A 35 -10.67 10.71 -6.82
CA ASP A 35 -11.57 9.86 -7.60
C ASP A 35 -13.04 10.25 -7.29
N PRO A 36 -13.96 10.24 -8.27
CA PRO A 36 -15.38 10.47 -8.03
C PRO A 36 -16.08 9.37 -7.21
N LEU A 37 -15.47 8.18 -7.09
CA LEU A 37 -15.98 7.12 -6.22
C LEU A 37 -15.93 7.54 -4.75
N ARG A 38 -16.84 6.97 -3.96
CA ARG A 38 -16.76 7.10 -2.51
C ARG A 38 -15.45 6.52 -1.99
N TRP A 39 -14.88 7.19 -1.00
CA TRP A 39 -13.56 6.87 -0.45
C TRP A 39 -13.44 5.43 0.06
N ASP A 40 -14.49 4.88 0.68
CA ASP A 40 -14.50 3.53 1.22
C ASP A 40 -14.42 2.47 0.12
N PHE A 41 -15.14 2.66 -0.98
CA PHE A 41 -15.02 1.82 -2.17
C PHE A 41 -13.64 1.93 -2.81
N LEU A 42 -13.05 3.12 -2.84
CA LEU A 42 -11.72 3.32 -3.40
C LEU A 42 -10.62 2.61 -2.58
N LEU A 43 -10.76 2.62 -1.25
CA LEU A 43 -9.77 2.05 -0.34
C LEU A 43 -9.91 0.55 -0.14
N PHE A 44 -11.14 0.04 -0.01
CA PHE A 44 -11.42 -1.34 0.38
C PHE A 44 -12.17 -2.15 -0.67
N GLY A 45 -12.49 -1.54 -1.82
CA GLY A 45 -13.06 -2.25 -2.95
C GLY A 45 -12.04 -3.24 -3.53
N GLU A 46 -12.44 -4.50 -3.61
CA GLU A 46 -11.68 -5.58 -4.22
C GLU A 46 -12.01 -5.67 -5.71
N ASP A 47 -11.54 -4.67 -6.46
CA ASP A 47 -11.64 -4.68 -7.92
C ASP A 47 -10.37 -5.29 -8.51
N GLN A 48 -10.53 -6.27 -9.41
CA GLN A 48 -9.40 -6.93 -10.06
C GLN A 48 -8.70 -5.94 -11.02
N THR A 49 -7.48 -6.25 -11.45
CA THR A 49 -6.68 -5.51 -12.47
C THR A 49 -5.90 -4.26 -12.03
N ARG A 50 -5.64 -4.05 -10.74
CA ARG A 50 -4.76 -2.94 -10.28
C ARG A 50 -3.47 -3.45 -9.66
N ILE A 51 -2.37 -2.79 -9.99
CA ILE A 51 -1.02 -3.09 -9.48
C ILE A 51 -0.46 -1.82 -8.86
N VAL A 52 0.07 -1.93 -7.64
CA VAL A 52 0.80 -0.84 -6.99
C VAL A 52 2.30 -1.08 -7.11
N VAL A 53 3.02 -0.07 -7.60
CA VAL A 53 4.48 -0.07 -7.72
C VAL A 53 5.09 1.12 -6.97
N SER A 54 6.21 0.88 -6.31
CA SER A 54 7.07 1.91 -5.74
C SER A 54 8.37 1.98 -6.53
N LEU A 55 8.85 3.19 -6.79
CA LEU A 55 10.05 3.45 -7.57
C LEU A 55 10.73 4.73 -7.09
N SER A 56 12.04 4.84 -7.35
CA SER A 56 12.74 6.12 -7.22
C SER A 56 12.11 7.17 -8.14
N PRO A 57 11.96 8.43 -7.69
CA PRO A 57 11.46 9.52 -8.54
C PRO A 57 12.23 9.67 -9.86
N SER A 58 13.53 9.35 -9.87
CA SER A 58 14.38 9.38 -11.07
C SER A 58 13.92 8.42 -12.18
N HIS A 59 13.15 7.38 -11.84
CA HIS A 59 12.64 6.39 -12.80
C HIS A 59 11.22 6.72 -13.30
N LEU A 60 10.58 7.77 -12.79
CA LEU A 60 9.20 8.11 -13.18
C LEU A 60 9.07 8.46 -14.67
N GLY A 61 10.07 9.13 -15.25
CA GLY A 61 10.10 9.43 -16.68
C GLY A 61 10.09 8.16 -17.52
N LYS A 62 10.98 7.21 -17.20
CA LYS A 62 11.05 5.91 -17.87
C LYS A 62 9.77 5.09 -17.71
N LEU A 63 9.15 5.12 -16.53
CA LEU A 63 7.86 4.45 -16.33
C LEU A 63 6.77 5.05 -17.23
N ARG A 64 6.73 6.38 -17.36
CA ARG A 64 5.77 7.08 -18.23
C ARG A 64 5.95 6.71 -19.70
N GLU A 65 7.19 6.60 -20.17
CA GLU A 65 7.51 6.16 -21.53
C GLU A 65 6.99 4.73 -21.78
N ILE A 66 7.34 3.78 -20.92
CA ILE A 66 6.89 2.38 -21.03
C ILE A 66 5.36 2.30 -20.96
N ALA A 67 4.73 2.99 -20.00
CA ALA A 67 3.28 2.98 -19.87
C ALA A 67 2.58 3.55 -21.12
N GLY A 68 3.17 4.58 -21.74
CA GLY A 68 2.69 5.14 -23.01
C GLY A 68 2.83 4.17 -24.17
N GLU A 69 3.94 3.46 -24.28
CA GLU A 69 4.20 2.46 -25.33
C GLU A 69 3.16 1.32 -25.29
N PHE A 70 2.82 0.84 -24.10
CA PHE A 70 1.84 -0.24 -23.92
C PHE A 70 0.41 0.24 -23.68
N ASN A 71 0.16 1.56 -23.75
CA ASN A 71 -1.15 2.18 -23.53
C ASN A 71 -1.78 1.79 -22.17
N VAL A 72 -0.93 1.67 -21.14
CA VAL A 72 -1.32 1.30 -19.78
C VAL A 72 -1.58 2.58 -18.97
N PRO A 73 -2.83 2.82 -18.50
CA PRO A 73 -3.11 3.95 -17.65
C PRO A 73 -2.46 3.76 -16.28
N PHE A 74 -1.89 4.82 -15.73
CA PHE A 74 -1.39 4.83 -14.36
C PHE A 74 -1.60 6.19 -13.71
N THR A 75 -1.66 6.17 -12.38
CA THR A 75 -1.78 7.37 -11.55
C THR A 75 -0.67 7.35 -10.51
N VAL A 76 -0.04 8.50 -10.30
CA VAL A 76 0.88 8.69 -9.16
C VAL A 76 0.03 8.91 -7.92
N LEU A 77 0.07 7.96 -6.99
CA LEU A 77 -0.74 8.00 -5.77
C LEU A 77 -0.15 8.93 -4.71
N GLY A 78 1.18 9.05 -4.66
CA GLY A 78 1.86 9.82 -3.63
C GLY A 78 3.30 9.39 -3.47
N GLU A 79 3.80 9.48 -2.25
CA GLU A 79 5.21 9.25 -1.92
C GLU A 79 5.41 8.27 -0.76
N VAL A 80 6.46 7.48 -0.89
CA VAL A 80 7.03 6.69 0.20
C VAL A 80 7.89 7.62 1.04
N THR A 81 7.66 7.63 2.35
CA THR A 81 8.37 8.53 3.28
C THR A 81 9.24 7.72 4.23
N GLY A 82 10.29 8.34 4.78
CA GLY A 82 11.06 7.78 5.90
C GLY A 82 10.43 8.06 7.27
N ARG A 83 9.15 8.43 7.32
CA ARG A 83 8.44 8.80 8.55
C ARG A 83 7.71 7.58 9.11
N GLY A 84 7.50 7.57 10.43
CA GLY A 84 6.77 6.51 11.13
C GLY A 84 5.24 6.53 10.94
N SER A 85 4.72 7.09 9.85
CA SER A 85 3.28 7.35 9.64
C SER A 85 2.76 6.80 8.32
N PHE A 86 1.53 6.32 8.35
CA PHE A 86 0.73 5.89 7.21
C PHE A 86 -0.43 6.86 7.02
N GLN A 87 -0.41 7.61 5.94
CA GLN A 87 -1.39 8.65 5.65
C GLN A 87 -2.01 8.47 4.26
N ILE A 88 -3.33 8.49 4.20
CA ILE A 88 -4.11 8.54 2.96
C ILE A 88 -5.14 9.65 3.10
N ASN A 89 -5.00 10.71 2.27
CA ASN A 89 -5.80 11.92 2.36
C ASN A 89 -5.93 12.40 3.83
N ASP A 90 -7.10 12.90 4.19
CA ASP A 90 -7.60 13.17 5.55
C ASP A 90 -8.41 11.99 6.13
N TRP A 91 -8.50 10.87 5.40
CA TRP A 91 -9.33 9.72 5.77
C TRP A 91 -8.64 8.77 6.75
N ILE A 92 -7.35 8.53 6.54
CA ILE A 92 -6.55 7.63 7.38
C ILE A 92 -5.26 8.33 7.75
N HIS A 93 -4.99 8.39 9.06
CA HIS A 93 -3.70 8.82 9.58
C HIS A 93 -3.37 7.98 10.82
N LEU A 94 -2.42 7.05 10.66
CA LEU A 94 -2.03 6.10 11.70
C LEU A 94 -0.50 6.02 11.84
N PRO A 95 0.03 5.84 13.05
CA PRO A 95 1.44 5.50 13.22
C PRO A 95 1.69 4.06 12.73
N LEU A 96 2.83 3.82 12.09
CA LEU A 96 3.22 2.50 11.60
C LEU A 96 3.39 1.47 12.72
N SER A 97 3.71 1.92 13.94
CA SER A 97 3.78 1.05 15.12
C SER A 97 2.44 0.36 15.38
N ARG A 98 1.32 1.12 15.31
CA ARG A 98 -0.02 0.58 15.51
C ARG A 98 -0.43 -0.37 14.39
N LEU A 99 -0.12 -0.02 13.14
CA LEU A 99 -0.32 -0.92 12.00
C LEU A 99 0.43 -2.24 12.19
N ARG A 100 1.68 -2.17 12.66
CA ARG A 100 2.53 -3.34 12.90
C ARG A 100 1.98 -4.22 14.02
N GLU A 101 1.58 -3.63 15.14
CA GLU A 101 1.00 -4.33 16.30
C GLU A 101 -0.26 -5.13 15.92
N VAL A 102 -1.15 -4.52 15.12
CA VAL A 102 -2.37 -5.19 14.66
C VAL A 102 -2.06 -6.28 13.62
N TRP A 103 -1.13 -6.01 12.71
CA TRP A 103 -0.76 -6.94 11.65
C TRP A 103 0.06 -8.14 12.16
N SER A 104 0.94 -7.95 13.16
CA SER A 104 1.72 -9.02 13.80
C SER A 104 0.86 -9.96 14.64
N GLY A 105 -0.41 -9.60 14.89
CA GLY A 105 -1.29 -10.32 15.80
C GLY A 105 -0.96 -10.08 17.27
N GLU A 106 -0.12 -9.09 17.59
CA GLU A 106 0.16 -8.71 18.99
C GLU A 106 -1.05 -8.01 19.62
N ALA A 107 -1.87 -7.34 18.82
CA ALA A 107 -3.07 -6.64 19.29
C ALA A 107 -4.20 -7.59 19.74
N GLU A 108 -4.19 -8.87 19.38
CA GLU A 108 -5.29 -9.78 19.69
C GLU A 108 -4.81 -11.22 19.70
N GLY A 109 -5.06 -11.95 20.79
CA GLY A 109 -4.64 -13.34 21.03
C GLY A 109 -5.18 -14.37 20.01
N ARG A 110 -4.79 -14.24 18.75
CA ARG A 110 -5.04 -15.21 17.69
C ARG A 110 -4.10 -16.40 17.92
N LYS A 111 -4.71 -17.53 18.28
CA LYS A 111 -4.05 -18.84 18.17
C LYS A 111 -3.53 -19.00 16.73
N PRO A 112 -2.30 -19.52 16.55
CA PRO A 112 -1.73 -19.74 15.23
C PRO A 112 -2.67 -20.59 14.38
N ARG A 113 -2.87 -20.18 13.11
CA ARG A 113 -3.51 -21.04 12.10
C ARG A 113 -2.72 -22.35 12.08
N ALA A 114 -3.37 -23.46 12.42
CA ALA A 114 -2.81 -24.77 12.22
C ALA A 114 -2.47 -24.91 10.73
N GLU A 115 -1.19 -24.92 10.41
CA GLU A 115 -0.70 -25.39 9.14
C GLU A 115 -1.20 -26.83 8.99
N GLY A 116 -2.10 -27.03 8.03
CA GLY A 116 -2.48 -28.36 7.58
C GLY A 116 -1.23 -29.07 7.09
N ARG A 117 -0.76 -30.03 7.88
CA ARG A 117 0.13 -31.08 7.39
C ARG A 117 -0.74 -32.25 6.95
N GLU A 118 -0.52 -32.60 5.69
CA GLU A 118 -0.89 -33.83 4.96
C GLU A 118 -2.38 -34.04 4.63
#